data_AF-A0AAE4L2M5-F1
#
_entry.id   AF-A0AAE4L2M5-F1
#
_cell.length_a   1.000
_cell.length_b   1.000
_cell.length_c   1.000
_cell.angle_alpha   90.00
_cell.angle_beta   90.00
_cell.angle_gamma   90.00
#
_symmetry.space_group_name_H-M   'P 1'
#
loop_
_entity.id
_entity.type
_entity.pdbx_description
1 polymer ?
#
loop_
_entity_poly.entity_id
_entity_poly.type
_entity_poly.pdbx_seq_one_letter_code
_entity_poly.pdbx_strand_id
1 'polypeptide(L)'
;MNERTITQYPKLNIKEATKVGELLESDVFLFGKMFTIEYVASNLGIGVVPFFVCPECQQRRRDLYKVRKEWKCCKCHDLVYRSQQRSKNDGWYWFNRAIDQARKIDEDFRFNSFSELLNHPLMFPMFKPKYMKQSKYDNIRFWYDMYMFRSMKIMAEDMRKGLARMRRGIGIQDKD
;
A
#
# COMPACT_ATOMS: atom_id res chain seq x y z
N MET A 1 4.30 -11.62 9.94
CA MET A 1 4.09 -11.21 8.52
C MET A 1 3.10 -12.20 7.94
N ASN A 2 2.01 -11.79 7.27
CA ASN A 2 0.98 -12.75 6.83
C ASN A 2 1.55 -13.68 5.75
N GLU A 3 1.68 -14.97 6.05
CA GLU A 3 2.28 -15.99 5.17
C GLU A 3 1.57 -16.10 3.81
N ARG A 4 0.35 -15.60 3.70
CA ARG A 4 -0.44 -15.67 2.46
C ARG A 4 -0.16 -14.52 1.48
N THR A 5 0.75 -13.60 1.80
CA THR A 5 0.95 -12.40 0.98
C THR A 5 1.77 -12.72 -0.28
N ILE A 6 1.28 -12.34 -1.47
CA ILE A 6 1.95 -12.64 -2.76
C ILE A 6 3.41 -12.20 -2.85
N THR A 7 3.83 -11.16 -2.11
CA THR A 7 5.20 -10.62 -2.14
C THR A 7 6.23 -11.57 -1.53
N GLN A 8 5.79 -12.64 -0.87
CA GLN A 8 6.66 -13.64 -0.26
C GLN A 8 7.00 -14.79 -1.22
N TYR A 9 6.35 -14.86 -2.38
CA TYR A 9 6.50 -15.97 -3.32
C TYR A 9 7.07 -15.49 -4.67
N PRO A 10 7.93 -16.30 -5.33
CA PRO A 10 8.38 -16.01 -6.68
C PRO A 10 7.19 -15.85 -7.62
N LYS A 11 7.18 -14.76 -8.39
CA LYS A 11 6.16 -14.43 -9.36
C LYS A 11 6.72 -14.59 -10.76
N LEU A 12 5.98 -15.26 -11.64
CA LEU A 12 6.26 -15.33 -13.06
C LEU A 12 5.20 -14.50 -13.80
N ASN A 13 5.62 -13.42 -14.46
CA ASN A 13 4.73 -12.59 -15.27
C ASN A 13 4.76 -13.03 -16.74
N ILE A 14 3.60 -13.08 -17.39
CA ILE A 14 3.50 -13.55 -18.77
C ILE A 14 4.35 -12.75 -19.75
N LYS A 15 4.45 -11.42 -19.58
CA LYS A 15 5.24 -10.57 -20.49
C LYS A 15 6.74 -10.80 -20.36
N GLU A 16 7.19 -11.17 -19.16
CA GLU A 16 8.58 -11.52 -18.90
C GLU A 16 8.86 -12.93 -19.41
N ALA A 17 7.94 -13.86 -19.16
CA ALA A 17 8.03 -15.24 -19.61
C ALA A 17 8.10 -15.34 -21.14
N THR A 18 7.25 -14.64 -21.88
CA THR A 18 7.28 -14.67 -23.36
C THR A 18 8.53 -14.02 -23.95
N LYS A 19 9.31 -13.25 -23.18
CA LYS A 19 10.57 -12.64 -23.64
C LYS A 19 11.78 -13.52 -23.38
N VAL A 20 11.76 -14.31 -22.30
CA VAL A 20 12.91 -15.06 -21.80
C VAL A 20 12.78 -16.56 -22.08
N GLY A 21 11.56 -17.07 -22.14
CA GLY A 21 11.28 -18.47 -22.40
C GLY A 21 11.30 -18.82 -23.89
N GLU A 22 11.46 -20.12 -24.15
CA GLU A 22 11.30 -20.67 -25.48
C GLU A 22 9.80 -20.76 -25.80
N LEU A 23 9.37 -20.03 -26.83
CA LEU A 23 7.98 -19.99 -27.27
C LEU A 23 7.68 -21.16 -28.21
N LEU A 24 6.68 -21.94 -27.85
CA LEU A 24 6.00 -22.91 -28.69
C LEU A 24 4.61 -22.36 -29.04
N GLU A 25 3.91 -22.96 -29.99
CA GLU A 25 2.64 -22.40 -30.51
C GLU A 25 1.64 -21.98 -29.42
N SER A 26 1.43 -22.82 -28.42
CA SER A 26 0.49 -22.58 -27.31
C SER A 26 1.12 -22.73 -25.92
N ASP A 27 2.44 -22.83 -25.85
CA ASP A 27 3.17 -23.01 -24.60
C ASP A 27 4.43 -22.15 -24.55
N VAL A 28 4.88 -21.84 -23.35
CA VAL A 28 6.22 -21.31 -23.10
C VAL A 28 6.99 -22.26 -22.19
N PHE A 29 8.20 -22.64 -22.60
CA PHE A 29 9.09 -23.49 -21.81
C PHE A 29 10.06 -22.64 -20.99
N LEU A 30 9.99 -22.78 -19.66
CA LEU A 30 10.77 -22.02 -18.68
C LEU A 30 11.03 -22.85 -17.43
N PHE A 31 12.23 -22.74 -16.87
CA PHE A 31 12.62 -23.45 -15.63
C PHE A 31 12.39 -24.98 -15.69
N GLY A 32 12.58 -25.59 -16.86
CA GLY A 32 12.34 -27.02 -17.05
C GLY A 32 10.86 -27.42 -17.03
N LYS A 33 9.92 -26.47 -17.20
CA LYS A 33 8.48 -26.71 -17.20
C LYS A 33 7.82 -26.02 -18.39
N MET A 34 6.75 -26.62 -18.89
CA MET A 34 5.86 -26.02 -19.87
C MET A 34 4.75 -25.24 -19.18
N PHE A 35 4.40 -24.09 -19.73
CA PHE A 35 3.29 -23.26 -19.29
C PHE A 35 2.40 -22.93 -20.49
N THR A 36 1.15 -23.34 -20.43
CA THR A 36 0.18 -23.04 -21.47
C THR A 36 -0.17 -21.57 -21.52
N ILE A 37 -0.18 -21.02 -22.72
CA ILE A 37 -0.47 -19.62 -23.01
C ILE A 37 -1.62 -19.49 -23.99
N GLU A 38 -2.45 -18.48 -23.78
CA GLU A 38 -3.51 -18.09 -24.69
C GLU A 38 -3.37 -16.62 -25.08
N TYR A 39 -3.67 -16.33 -26.33
CA TYR A 39 -3.66 -14.98 -26.87
C TYR A 39 -5.09 -14.48 -27.00
N VAL A 40 -5.34 -13.27 -26.50
CA VAL A 40 -6.65 -12.62 -26.57
C VAL A 40 -6.51 -11.32 -27.33
N ALA A 41 -7.46 -11.03 -28.22
CA ALA A 41 -7.51 -9.73 -28.88
C ALA A 41 -7.52 -8.60 -27.84
N SER A 42 -6.70 -7.58 -28.08
CA SER A 42 -6.65 -6.40 -27.21
C SER A 42 -7.95 -5.62 -27.31
N ASN A 43 -8.52 -5.23 -26.16
CA ASN A 43 -9.68 -4.33 -26.11
C ASN A 43 -9.38 -2.92 -26.64
N LEU A 44 -8.10 -2.58 -26.86
CA LEU A 44 -7.64 -1.32 -27.45
C LEU A 44 -7.50 -1.40 -28.99
N GLY A 45 -7.99 -2.47 -29.62
CA GLY A 45 -8.07 -2.62 -31.07
C GLY A 45 -6.77 -3.04 -31.78
N ILE A 46 -5.61 -2.90 -31.13
CA ILE A 46 -4.32 -3.25 -31.73
C ILE A 46 -3.64 -4.35 -30.89
N GLY A 47 -3.29 -5.45 -31.56
CA GLY A 47 -2.46 -6.52 -31.04
C GLY A 47 -3.19 -7.60 -30.24
N VAL A 48 -2.41 -8.61 -29.85
CA VAL A 48 -2.84 -9.71 -29.00
C VAL A 48 -2.15 -9.61 -27.64
N VAL A 49 -2.88 -9.98 -26.59
CA VAL A 49 -2.41 -9.99 -25.20
C VAL A 49 -2.23 -11.44 -24.77
N PRO A 50 -0.99 -11.86 -24.42
CA PRO A 50 -0.77 -13.21 -23.91
C PRO A 50 -1.25 -13.32 -22.46
N PHE A 51 -1.77 -14.48 -22.11
CA PHE A 51 -2.14 -14.89 -20.76
C PHE A 51 -1.64 -16.31 -20.51
N PHE A 52 -1.24 -16.62 -19.28
CA PHE A 52 -1.13 -18.00 -18.84
C PHE A 52 -2.51 -18.62 -18.66
N VAL A 53 -2.64 -19.90 -18.97
CA VAL A 53 -3.75 -20.73 -18.49
C VAL A 53 -3.32 -21.37 -17.18
N CYS A 54 -4.05 -21.08 -16.09
CA CYS A 54 -3.72 -21.64 -14.79
C CYS A 54 -3.94 -23.16 -14.80
N PRO A 55 -2.96 -23.99 -14.39
CA PRO A 55 -3.09 -25.46 -14.48
C PRO A 55 -4.16 -26.06 -13.57
N GLU A 56 -4.61 -25.33 -12.55
CA GLU A 56 -5.62 -25.78 -11.58
C GLU A 56 -7.03 -25.36 -11.99
N CYS A 57 -7.25 -24.06 -12.21
CA CYS A 57 -8.59 -23.53 -12.49
C CYS A 57 -8.89 -23.32 -13.98
N GLN A 58 -7.92 -23.56 -14.86
CA GLN A 58 -8.02 -23.37 -16.33
C GLN A 58 -8.43 -21.95 -16.74
N GLN A 59 -8.31 -20.97 -15.85
CA GLN A 59 -8.62 -19.58 -16.16
C GLN A 59 -7.36 -18.81 -16.59
N ARG A 60 -7.55 -17.88 -17.52
CA ARG A 60 -6.52 -16.94 -17.98
C ARG A 60 -6.01 -16.04 -16.84
N ARG A 61 -4.69 -15.87 -16.74
CA ARG A 61 -3.99 -15.08 -15.72
C ARG A 61 -2.75 -14.41 -16.29
N ARG A 62 -2.40 -13.24 -15.76
CA ARG A 62 -1.14 -12.56 -16.12
C ARG A 62 0.07 -13.03 -15.31
N ASP A 63 -0.18 -13.55 -14.12
CA ASP A 63 0.85 -13.95 -13.16
C ASP A 63 0.56 -15.35 -12.62
N LEU A 64 1.62 -16.15 -12.50
CA LEU A 64 1.66 -17.38 -11.71
C LEU A 64 2.62 -17.20 -10.54
N TYR A 65 2.34 -17.87 -9.42
CA TYR A 65 3.14 -17.81 -8.21
C TYR A 65 3.65 -19.20 -7.86
N LYS A 66 4.93 -19.29 -7.48
CA LYS A 66 5.54 -20.53 -7.03
C LYS A 66 5.34 -20.68 -5.52
N VAL A 67 4.42 -21.55 -5.14
CA VAL A 67 4.28 -22.00 -3.74
C VAL A 67 4.74 -23.45 -3.69
N ARG A 68 5.70 -23.75 -2.81
CA ARG A 68 6.42 -25.03 -2.77
C ARG A 68 7.06 -25.36 -4.14
N LYS A 69 6.48 -26.29 -4.91
CA LYS A 69 6.97 -26.73 -6.24
C LYS A 69 5.98 -26.49 -7.38
N GLU A 70 4.86 -25.82 -7.09
CA GLU A 70 3.74 -25.66 -8.02
C GLU A 70 3.56 -24.20 -8.44
N TRP A 71 3.39 -24.00 -9.74
CA TRP A 71 3.04 -22.71 -10.32
C TRP A 71 1.53 -22.67 -10.55
N LYS A 72 0.82 -21.88 -9.75
CA LYS A 72 -0.63 -21.69 -9.88
C LYS A 72 -0.96 -20.21 -9.72
N CYS A 73 -2.19 -19.83 -10.05
CA CYS A 73 -2.63 -18.46 -9.88
C CYS A 73 -2.79 -18.10 -8.40
N CYS A 74 -2.79 -16.80 -8.11
CA CYS A 74 -2.98 -16.24 -6.77
C CYS A 74 -4.20 -16.86 -6.04
N LYS A 75 -5.35 -16.99 -6.73
CA LYS A 75 -6.58 -17.55 -6.16
C LYS A 75 -6.44 -19.03 -5.78
N CYS A 76 -5.81 -19.84 -6.63
CA CYS A 76 -5.67 -21.29 -6.40
C CYS A 76 -4.70 -21.61 -5.26
N HIS A 77 -3.72 -20.75 -5.02
CA HIS A 77 -2.83 -20.84 -3.85
C HIS A 77 -3.40 -20.16 -2.61
N ASP A 78 -4.63 -19.63 -2.66
CA ASP A 78 -5.26 -18.87 -1.58
C ASP A 78 -4.39 -17.69 -1.09
N LEU A 79 -3.63 -17.08 -2.02
CA LEU A 79 -2.78 -15.94 -1.73
C LEU A 79 -3.59 -14.65 -1.72
N VAL A 80 -3.12 -13.70 -0.92
CA VAL A 80 -3.69 -12.35 -0.81
C VAL A 80 -2.70 -11.32 -1.30
N TYR A 81 -3.21 -10.30 -1.97
CA TYR A 81 -2.42 -9.11 -2.23
C TYR A 81 -2.04 -8.47 -0.89
N ARG A 82 -0.84 -7.89 -0.83
CA ARG A 82 -0.55 -6.96 0.25
C ARG A 82 -1.63 -5.89 0.21
N SER A 83 -2.32 -5.67 1.34
CA SER A 83 -3.34 -4.63 1.43
C SER A 83 -2.75 -3.30 0.95
N GLN A 84 -3.33 -2.75 -0.12
CA GLN A 84 -3.06 -1.39 -0.58
C GLN A 84 -4.01 -0.39 0.07
N GLN A 85 -5.02 -0.86 0.80
CA GLN A 85 -5.85 0.03 1.62
C GLN A 85 -4.93 0.70 2.63
N ARG A 86 -4.97 2.05 2.67
CA ARG A 86 -4.34 2.83 3.74
C ARG A 86 -4.94 2.34 5.05
N SER A 87 -4.22 1.47 5.75
CA SER A 87 -4.63 1.05 7.08
C SER A 87 -4.79 2.32 7.92
N LYS A 88 -5.73 2.33 8.86
CA LYS A 88 -5.85 3.36 9.92
C LYS A 88 -4.60 3.46 10.82
N ASN A 89 -3.48 2.89 10.39
CA ASN A 89 -2.14 2.91 10.97
C ASN A 89 -1.18 3.74 10.10
N ASP A 90 -1.67 4.48 9.11
CA ASP A 90 -0.91 5.50 8.39
C ASP A 90 -1.08 6.85 9.11
N GLY A 91 0.03 7.44 9.57
CA GLY A 91 0.00 8.75 10.24
C GLY A 91 -0.56 9.84 9.32
N TRP A 92 -0.20 9.82 8.03
CA TRP A 92 -0.65 10.82 7.06
C TRP A 92 -2.16 10.79 6.83
N TYR A 93 -2.79 9.63 6.99
CA TYR A 93 -4.25 9.53 6.95
C TYR A 93 -4.90 10.37 8.05
N TRP A 94 -4.44 10.22 9.30
CA TRP A 94 -4.97 10.98 10.42
C TRP A 94 -4.60 12.45 10.36
N PHE A 95 -3.39 12.76 9.89
CA PHE A 95 -2.98 14.14 9.62
C PHE A 95 -3.95 14.83 8.66
N ASN A 96 -4.22 14.25 7.48
CA ASN A 96 -5.13 14.83 6.50
C ASN A 96 -6.55 15.01 7.08
N ARG A 97 -7.03 14.06 7.88
CA ARG A 97 -8.31 14.17 8.58
C ARG A 97 -8.35 15.33 9.57
N ALA A 98 -7.23 15.66 10.21
CA ALA A 98 -7.12 16.86 11.04
C ALA A 98 -7.19 18.13 10.17
N ILE A 99 -6.44 18.19 9.06
CA ILE A 99 -6.52 19.31 8.10
C ILE A 99 -7.95 19.53 7.63
N ASP A 100 -8.67 18.46 7.30
CA ASP A 100 -10.09 18.53 6.90
C ASP A 100 -10.99 19.12 8.00
N GLN A 101 -10.64 18.99 9.29
CA GLN A 101 -11.38 19.67 10.37
C GLN A 101 -11.07 21.16 10.38
N ALA A 102 -9.79 21.55 10.34
CA ALA A 102 -9.39 22.95 10.31
C ALA A 102 -9.95 23.69 9.09
N ARG A 103 -10.04 23.01 7.94
CA ARG A 103 -10.63 23.54 6.69
C ARG A 103 -12.12 23.83 6.74
N LYS A 104 -12.84 23.33 7.75
CA LYS A 104 -14.23 23.74 7.99
C LYS A 104 -14.35 25.15 8.58
N ILE A 105 -13.23 25.71 9.06
CA ILE A 105 -13.12 27.05 9.63
C ILE A 105 -12.37 27.97 8.68
N ASP A 106 -11.24 27.50 8.15
CA ASP A 106 -10.39 28.22 7.20
C ASP A 106 -10.04 27.30 6.03
N GLU A 107 -10.70 27.49 4.88
CA GLU A 107 -10.59 26.60 3.72
C GLU A 107 -9.15 26.51 3.17
N ASP A 108 -8.36 27.57 3.33
CA ASP A 108 -6.97 27.66 2.86
C ASP A 108 -5.95 27.08 3.86
N PHE A 109 -6.42 26.60 5.02
CA PHE A 109 -5.59 26.06 6.08
C PHE A 109 -4.67 24.95 5.56
N ARG A 110 -3.37 25.14 5.84
CA ARG A 110 -2.29 24.22 5.47
C ARG A 110 -1.08 24.45 6.37
N PHE A 111 -0.27 23.40 6.52
CA PHE A 111 1.06 23.48 7.09
C PHE A 111 2.09 23.66 5.97
N ASN A 112 2.99 24.62 6.11
CA ASN A 112 4.05 24.90 5.12
C ASN A 112 5.41 24.32 5.55
N SER A 113 5.56 23.91 6.81
CA SER A 113 6.82 23.36 7.31
C SER A 113 6.64 22.29 8.39
N PHE A 114 7.69 21.51 8.59
CA PHE A 114 7.76 20.56 9.71
C PHE A 114 7.74 21.26 11.08
N SER A 115 8.28 22.48 11.16
CA SER A 115 8.23 23.29 12.39
C SER A 115 6.79 23.65 12.76
N GLU A 116 5.97 24.03 11.78
CA GLU A 116 4.56 24.30 12.03
C GLU A 116 3.83 23.04 12.49
N LEU A 117 4.16 21.87 11.92
CA LEU A 117 3.58 20.58 12.34
C LEU A 117 3.86 20.27 13.82
N LEU A 118 5.07 20.56 14.31
CA LEU A 118 5.40 20.40 15.74
C LEU A 118 4.62 21.37 16.62
N ASN A 119 4.29 22.54 16.08
CA ASN A 119 3.49 23.58 16.73
C ASN A 119 2.00 23.49 16.38
N HIS A 120 1.50 22.32 15.94
CA HIS A 120 0.11 22.17 15.47
C HIS A 120 -0.98 22.72 16.41
N PRO A 121 -0.88 22.67 17.76
CA PRO A 121 -1.95 23.20 18.61
C PRO A 121 -2.10 24.72 18.47
N LEU A 122 -1.01 25.41 18.07
CA LEU A 122 -0.97 26.86 17.85
C LEU A 122 -1.39 27.24 16.43
N MET A 123 -1.37 26.29 15.50
CA MET A 123 -1.72 26.54 14.10
C MET A 123 -3.23 26.55 13.86
N PHE A 124 -4.01 25.79 14.63
CA PHE A 124 -5.46 25.75 14.46
C PHE A 124 -6.08 27.16 14.53
N PRO A 125 -7.04 27.52 13.65
CA PRO A 125 -7.65 28.84 13.64
C PRO A 125 -8.14 29.29 15.02
N MET A 126 -7.43 30.25 15.62
CA MET A 126 -7.62 30.66 17.02
C MET A 126 -9.00 31.28 17.26
N PHE A 127 -9.54 31.95 16.25
CA PHE A 127 -10.82 32.63 16.34
C PHE A 127 -11.91 31.84 15.62
N LYS A 128 -13.04 31.73 16.30
CA LYS A 128 -14.25 31.15 15.72
C LYS A 128 -14.83 32.08 14.63
N PRO A 129 -15.25 31.54 13.47
CA PRO A 129 -15.94 32.32 12.46
C PRO A 129 -17.21 33.00 12.96
N LYS A 130 -17.51 34.17 12.37
CA LYS A 130 -18.76 34.89 12.61
C LYS A 130 -19.94 33.98 12.27
N TYR A 131 -20.97 33.97 13.12
CA TYR A 131 -22.17 33.12 13.00
C TYR A 131 -22.01 31.61 13.26
N MET A 132 -20.81 31.13 13.59
CA MET A 132 -20.64 29.74 14.05
C MET A 132 -21.04 29.60 15.53
N LYS A 133 -21.83 28.57 15.86
CA LYS A 133 -22.10 28.19 17.26
C LYS A 133 -20.81 27.75 17.95
N GLN A 134 -20.60 28.18 19.20
CA GLN A 134 -19.38 27.85 19.95
C GLN A 134 -19.16 26.33 20.05
N SER A 135 -20.23 25.59 20.37
CA SER A 135 -20.18 24.12 20.45
C SER A 135 -19.74 23.43 19.16
N LYS A 136 -20.08 23.99 17.99
CA LYS A 136 -19.62 23.46 16.70
C LYS A 136 -18.13 23.69 16.51
N TYR A 137 -17.63 24.87 16.87
CA TYR A 137 -16.20 25.20 16.82
C TYR A 137 -15.38 24.30 17.76
N ASP A 138 -15.83 24.15 19.01
CA ASP A 138 -15.17 23.31 20.00
C ASP A 138 -15.12 21.84 19.56
N ASN A 139 -16.20 21.34 18.93
CA ASN A 139 -16.23 19.99 18.38
C ASN A 139 -15.23 19.81 17.22
N ILE A 140 -15.15 20.79 16.31
CA ILE A 140 -14.17 20.78 15.22
C ILE A 140 -12.75 20.77 15.79
N ARG A 141 -12.47 21.63 16.78
CA ARG A 141 -11.16 21.69 17.46
C ARG A 141 -10.82 20.37 18.15
N PHE A 142 -11.75 19.79 18.90
CA PHE A 142 -11.56 18.49 19.54
C PHE A 142 -11.16 17.40 18.53
N TRP A 143 -11.88 17.31 17.41
CA TRP A 143 -11.56 16.31 16.40
C TRP A 143 -10.25 16.59 15.68
N TYR A 144 -9.92 17.87 15.43
CA TYR A 144 -8.61 18.29 14.92
C TYR A 144 -7.49 17.77 15.82
N ASP A 145 -7.53 18.11 17.12
CA ASP A 145 -6.51 17.72 18.10
C ASP A 145 -6.41 16.19 18.23
N MET A 146 -7.55 15.50 18.29
CA MET A 146 -7.60 14.03 18.33
C MET A 146 -6.93 13.37 17.13
N TYR A 147 -7.18 13.89 15.91
CA TYR A 147 -6.57 13.35 14.70
C TYR A 147 -5.08 13.70 14.59
N MET A 148 -4.67 14.90 15.01
CA MET A 148 -3.26 15.28 15.10
C MET A 148 -2.50 14.39 16.07
N PHE A 149 -3.01 14.21 17.28
CA PHE A 149 -2.41 13.34 18.29
C PHE A 149 -2.24 11.90 17.76
N ARG A 150 -3.27 11.35 17.13
CA ARG A 150 -3.23 10.00 16.58
C ARG A 150 -2.19 9.87 15.45
N SER A 151 -2.11 10.87 14.59
CA SER A 151 -1.08 10.94 13.54
C SER A 151 0.33 10.92 14.14
N MET A 152 0.59 11.82 15.09
CA MET A 152 1.89 11.94 15.73
C MET A 152 2.29 10.66 16.48
N LYS A 153 1.35 10.01 17.16
CA LYS A 153 1.60 8.72 17.83
C LYS A 153 2.11 7.66 16.86
N ILE A 154 1.45 7.51 15.71
CA ILE A 154 1.84 6.55 14.69
C ILE A 154 3.22 6.90 14.11
N MET A 155 3.45 8.17 13.78
CA MET A 155 4.74 8.62 13.24
C MET A 155 5.88 8.39 14.24
N ALA A 156 5.66 8.67 15.52
CA ALA A 156 6.64 8.41 16.58
C ALA A 156 6.94 6.91 16.73
N GLU A 157 5.92 6.05 16.67
CA GLU A 157 6.10 4.60 16.70
C GLU A 157 6.93 4.10 15.51
N ASP A 158 6.69 4.64 14.31
CA ASP A 158 7.39 4.26 13.10
C ASP A 158 8.84 4.78 13.08
N MET A 159 9.09 6.00 13.58
CA MET A 159 10.43 6.52 13.82
C MET A 159 11.19 5.62 14.79
N ARG A 160 10.58 5.23 15.91
CA ARG A 160 11.18 4.31 16.89
C ARG A 160 11.54 2.96 16.28
N LYS A 161 10.66 2.37 15.45
CA LYS A 161 10.97 1.14 14.69
C LYS A 161 12.13 1.37 13.71
N GLY A 162 12.16 2.52 13.04
CA GLY A 162 13.26 2.94 12.16
C GLY A 162 14.60 2.97 12.88
N LEU A 163 14.67 3.67 14.01
CA LEU A 163 15.85 3.76 14.86
C LEU A 163 16.29 2.39 15.38
N ALA A 164 15.36 1.54 15.84
CA ALA A 164 15.67 0.19 16.29
C ALA A 164 16.28 -0.67 15.16
N ARG A 165 15.83 -0.51 13.92
CA ARG A 165 16.42 -1.18 12.75
C ARG A 165 17.83 -0.68 12.46
N MET A 166 18.05 0.63 12.49
CA MET A 166 19.38 1.21 12.30
C MET A 166 20.36 0.73 13.39
N ARG A 167 19.93 0.73 14.66
CA ARG A 167 20.73 0.23 15.79
C ARG A 167 21.18 -1.22 15.60
N ARG A 168 20.26 -2.11 15.19
CA ARG A 168 20.57 -3.52 14.89
C ARG A 168 21.50 -3.68 13.68
N GLY A 169 21.36 -2.82 12.67
CA GLY A 169 22.24 -2.80 11.50
C GLY A 169 23.66 -2.31 11.77
N ILE A 170 23.86 -1.49 12.82
CA ILE A 170 25.17 -0.96 13.24
C ILE A 170 25.89 -1.91 14.23
N GLY A 171 25.29 -3.05 14.60
CA GLY A 171 25.94 -4.07 15.44
C GLY A 171 26.08 -3.70 16.92
N ILE A 172 25.42 -2.63 17.39
CA ILE A 172 25.40 -2.26 18.81
C ILE A 172 24.30 -3.08 19.49
N GLN A 173 24.65 -4.27 19.98
CA GLN A 173 23.79 -5.05 20.87
C GLN A 173 23.68 -4.32 22.22
N ASP A 174 22.46 -4.22 22.74
CA ASP A 174 22.21 -3.86 24.13
C ASP A 174 22.98 -4.86 25.00
N LYS A 175 23.95 -4.38 25.80
CA LYS A 175 24.50 -5.17 26.90
C LYS A 175 23.45 -5.16 28.00
N ASP A 176 23.00 -6.35 28.38
CA ASP A 176 22.14 -6.59 29.54
C ASP A 176 22.73 -6.01 30.84
#